data_AF-A0A1Z9CYQ3-F1
#
_entry.id   AF-A0A1Z9CYQ3-F1
#
_cell.length_a   1.000
_cell.length_b   1.000
_cell.length_c   1.000
_cell.angle_alpha   90.00
_cell.angle_beta   90.00
_cell.angle_gamma   90.00
#
_symmetry.space_group_name_H-M   'P 1'
#
loop_
_entity.id
_entity.type
_entity.pdbx_description
1 polymer ?
#
loop_
_entity_poly.entity_id
_entity_poly.type
_entity_poly.pdbx_seq_one_letter_code
_entity_poly.pdbx_strand_id
1 'polypeptide(L)'
;MKNIYKLITIIATLGVVGCSDYTEGINEDPNNFIVAAPDLIIGQTQLALMQHMSSNNARYGAVFTNQFSGADRQYLTLETYSPNRGNYNDMWGDTYLQGINTAALIINNPDSGALVKGIAQILQGAMFCEMAALYGDVPFSQAVQPDEFEKPVYDAQGSVMTGGMALIATGIGN
;
A
#
# COMPACT_ATOMS: atom_id res chain seq x y z
N MET A 1 -57.08 5.78 -35.87
CA MET A 1 -56.71 5.98 -34.44
C MET A 1 -56.26 4.68 -33.76
N LYS A 2 -57.03 3.58 -33.74
CA LYS A 2 -56.63 2.29 -33.11
C LYS A 2 -55.25 1.73 -33.56
N ASN A 3 -54.86 1.93 -34.81
CA ASN A 3 -53.58 1.45 -35.34
C ASN A 3 -52.39 2.35 -34.97
N ILE A 4 -52.63 3.63 -34.66
CA ILE A 4 -51.58 4.58 -34.27
C ILE A 4 -51.14 4.32 -32.83
N TYR A 5 -52.07 3.96 -31.95
CA TYR A 5 -51.75 3.57 -30.57
C TYR A 5 -50.93 2.28 -30.52
N LYS A 6 -51.23 1.29 -31.37
CA LYS A 6 -50.42 0.07 -31.49
C LYS A 6 -48.98 0.36 -31.95
N LEU A 7 -48.81 1.29 -32.88
CA LEU A 7 -47.49 1.70 -33.37
C LEU A 7 -46.68 2.43 -32.28
N ILE A 8 -47.33 3.31 -31.52
CA ILE A 8 -46.72 4.02 -30.39
C ILE A 8 -46.32 3.04 -29.29
N THR A 9 -47.14 2.03 -28.98
CA THR A 9 -46.81 1.00 -27.99
C THR A 9 -45.60 0.16 -28.41
N ILE A 10 -45.49 -0.22 -29.70
CA ILE A 10 -44.34 -0.97 -30.23
C ILE A 10 -43.04 -0.16 -30.14
N ILE A 11 -43.08 1.12 -30.52
CA ILE A 11 -41.92 2.01 -30.45
C ILE A 11 -41.51 2.28 -28.99
N ALA A 12 -42.48 2.42 -28.08
CA ALA A 12 -42.21 2.58 -26.66
C ALA A 12 -41.55 1.33 -26.04
N THR A 13 -41.95 0.12 -26.44
CA THR A 13 -41.31 -1.12 -25.97
C THR A 13 -39.89 -1.33 -26.52
N LEU A 14 -39.57 -0.81 -27.71
CA LEU A 14 -38.23 -0.87 -28.30
C LEU A 14 -37.23 0.05 -27.57
N GLY A 15 -37.69 1.08 -26.86
CA GLY A 15 -36.85 2.00 -26.09
C GLY A 15 -36.42 1.49 -24.70
N VAL A 16 -37.00 0.39 -24.21
CA VAL A 16 -36.69 -0.18 -22.88
C VAL A 16 -35.63 -1.29 -22.94
N VAL A 17 -35.24 -1.72 -24.14
CA VAL A 17 -34.11 -2.63 -24.35
C VAL A 17 -32.84 -1.78 -24.27
N GLY A 18 -32.45 -1.45 -23.04
CA GLY A 18 -31.35 -0.55 -22.72
C GLY A 18 -30.01 -1.06 -23.27
N CYS A 19 -29.18 -0.11 -23.69
CA CYS A 19 -27.84 -0.29 -24.24
C CYS A 19 -26.81 -0.56 -23.11
N SER A 20 -27.07 -1.52 -22.22
CA SER A 20 -26.15 -1.85 -21.12
C SER A 20 -24.75 -2.20 -21.65
N ASP A 21 -24.70 -2.97 -22.73
CA ASP A 21 -23.47 -3.50 -23.34
C ASP A 21 -22.53 -2.40 -23.86
N TYR A 22 -23.05 -1.22 -24.26
CA TYR A 22 -22.19 -0.12 -24.74
C TYR A 22 -21.48 0.61 -23.60
N THR A 23 -22.02 0.53 -22.39
CA THR A 23 -21.47 1.14 -21.17
C THR A 23 -20.85 0.11 -20.23
N GLU A 24 -20.85 -1.17 -20.59
CA GLU A 24 -20.09 -2.20 -19.88
C GLU A 24 -18.59 -2.01 -20.16
N GLY A 25 -17.78 -2.00 -19.11
CA GLY A 25 -16.32 -1.94 -19.24
C GLY A 25 -15.71 -0.56 -19.51
N ILE A 26 -16.48 0.52 -19.71
CA ILE A 26 -15.93 1.89 -19.89
C ILE A 26 -15.17 2.37 -18.63
N ASN A 27 -15.60 1.93 -17.45
CA ASN A 27 -14.93 2.26 -16.19
C ASN A 27 -13.92 1.19 -15.75
N GLU A 28 -13.77 0.11 -16.51
CA GLU A 28 -12.71 -0.87 -16.31
C GLU A 28 -11.46 -0.32 -16.98
N ASP A 29 -10.50 0.17 -16.20
CA ASP A 29 -9.24 0.66 -16.75
C ASP A 29 -8.42 -0.52 -17.27
N PRO A 30 -8.21 -0.66 -18.59
CA PRO A 30 -7.44 -1.77 -19.16
C PRO A 30 -5.96 -1.72 -18.77
N ASN A 31 -5.48 -0.62 -18.18
CA ASN A 31 -4.13 -0.49 -17.66
C ASN A 31 -4.02 -0.84 -16.17
N ASN A 32 -5.14 -1.04 -15.48
CA ASN A 32 -5.14 -1.41 -14.08
C ASN A 32 -5.01 -2.93 -13.96
N PHE A 33 -3.89 -3.41 -13.42
CA PHE A 33 -3.70 -4.83 -13.17
C PHE A 33 -4.61 -5.26 -12.01
N ILE A 34 -5.73 -5.91 -12.32
CA ILE A 34 -6.71 -6.35 -11.30
C ILE A 34 -6.14 -7.50 -10.44
N VAL A 35 -5.34 -8.39 -11.05
CA VAL A 35 -4.66 -9.50 -10.36
C VAL A 35 -3.30 -9.73 -11.01
N ALA A 36 -2.24 -9.63 -10.24
CA ALA A 36 -0.88 -9.98 -10.67
C ALA A 36 -0.37 -11.20 -9.90
N ALA A 37 0.36 -12.07 -10.59
CA ALA A 37 0.95 -13.25 -9.97
C ALA A 37 1.94 -12.83 -8.87
N PRO A 38 1.97 -13.49 -7.70
CA PRO A 38 2.82 -13.11 -6.57
C PRO A 38 4.30 -12.91 -6.93
N ASP A 39 4.85 -13.79 -7.76
CA ASP A 39 6.25 -13.75 -8.20
C ASP A 39 6.58 -12.53 -9.06
N LEU A 40 5.56 -11.90 -9.68
CA LEU A 40 5.73 -10.70 -10.51
C LEU A 40 5.66 -9.41 -9.68
N ILE A 41 5.07 -9.45 -8.48
CA ILE A 41 4.90 -8.27 -7.63
C ILE A 41 5.83 -8.23 -6.41
N ILE A 42 6.54 -9.33 -6.10
CA ILE A 42 7.50 -9.37 -4.99
C ILE A 42 8.63 -8.33 -5.14
N GLY A 43 9.04 -8.03 -6.38
CA GLY A 43 10.06 -7.03 -6.67
C GLY A 43 9.67 -5.62 -6.18
N GLN A 44 8.38 -5.28 -6.19
CA GLN A 44 7.90 -4.00 -5.67
C GLN A 44 8.05 -3.91 -4.15
N THR A 45 7.77 -5.00 -3.43
CA THR A 45 7.97 -5.05 -1.97
C THR A 45 9.46 -4.90 -1.61
N GLN A 46 10.34 -5.55 -2.37
CA GLN A 46 11.80 -5.42 -2.19
C GLN A 46 12.28 -3.99 -2.45
N LEU A 47 11.80 -3.37 -3.53
CA LEU A 47 12.12 -1.99 -3.88
C LEU A 47 11.65 -1.03 -2.78
N ALA A 48 10.43 -1.20 -2.27
CA ALA A 48 9.88 -0.37 -1.21
C ALA A 48 10.72 -0.45 0.07
N LEU A 49 11.17 -1.64 0.48
CA LEU A 49 12.08 -1.78 1.63
C LEU A 49 13.41 -1.04 1.37
N MET A 50 14.01 -1.24 0.18
CA MET A 50 15.25 -0.55 -0.17
C MET A 50 15.10 0.97 -0.17
N GLN A 51 13.98 1.50 -0.69
CA GLN A 51 13.68 2.92 -0.65
C GLN A 51 13.51 3.41 0.79
N HIS A 52 12.75 2.68 1.61
CA HIS A 52 12.56 3.00 3.02
C HIS A 52 13.88 3.11 3.78
N MET A 53 14.79 2.17 3.57
CA MET A 53 16.07 2.10 4.29
C MET A 53 17.14 3.06 3.76
N SER A 54 17.07 3.50 2.50
CA SER A 54 18.18 4.23 1.85
C SER A 54 17.86 5.66 1.40
N SER A 55 16.58 6.03 1.33
CA SER A 55 16.14 7.32 0.80
C SER A 55 16.14 8.41 1.88
N ASN A 56 15.05 9.18 2.00
CA ASN A 56 14.95 10.30 2.93
C ASN A 56 15.17 9.88 4.39
N ASN A 57 14.70 8.71 4.82
CA ASN A 57 14.94 8.23 6.19
C ASN A 57 16.43 8.13 6.52
N ALA A 58 17.24 7.54 5.62
CA ALA A 58 18.69 7.47 5.80
C ALA A 58 19.35 8.86 5.80
N ARG A 59 18.93 9.75 4.89
CA ARG A 59 19.47 11.12 4.83
C ARG A 59 19.13 11.91 6.09
N TYR A 60 17.92 11.78 6.59
CA TYR A 60 17.45 12.48 7.79
C TYR A 60 18.18 11.95 9.02
N GLY A 61 18.30 10.63 9.15
CA GLY A 61 19.12 10.00 10.18
C GLY A 61 20.57 10.44 10.12
N ALA A 62 21.15 10.56 8.92
CA ALA A 62 22.52 11.05 8.74
C ALA A 62 22.70 12.51 9.14
N VAL A 63 21.71 13.38 8.91
CA VAL A 63 21.74 14.78 9.41
C VAL A 63 21.66 14.78 10.95
N PHE A 64 20.70 14.06 11.55
CA PHE A 64 20.55 14.03 13.01
C PHE A 64 21.72 13.36 13.74
N THR A 65 22.47 12.50 13.07
CA THR A 65 23.69 11.87 13.62
C THR A 65 24.98 12.61 13.24
N ASN A 66 24.88 13.81 12.64
CA ASN A 66 26.00 14.64 12.18
C ASN A 66 26.94 13.94 11.18
N GLN A 67 26.45 12.96 10.43
CA GLN A 67 27.17 12.38 9.29
C GLN A 67 27.07 13.29 8.07
N PHE A 68 25.94 13.99 7.90
CA PHE A 68 25.70 15.02 6.90
C PHE A 68 25.33 16.35 7.56
N SER A 69 25.47 17.45 6.82
CA SER A 69 24.95 18.76 7.20
C SER A 69 23.77 19.14 6.31
N GLY A 70 22.65 19.52 6.91
CA GLY A 70 21.48 20.02 6.19
C GLY A 70 21.67 21.47 5.73
N ALA A 71 22.30 21.66 4.57
CA ALA A 71 22.77 22.98 4.16
C ALA A 71 21.69 23.95 3.61
N ASP A 72 20.61 23.44 3.00
CA ASP A 72 19.63 24.28 2.28
C ASP A 72 18.22 23.65 2.22
N ARG A 73 17.20 24.48 1.96
CA ARG A 73 15.78 24.13 1.76
C ARG A 73 15.23 23.15 2.81
N GLN A 74 14.70 22.01 2.36
CA GLN A 74 14.06 21.00 3.20
C GLN A 74 15.03 20.30 4.16
N TYR A 75 16.34 20.40 3.91
CA TYR A 75 17.35 19.83 4.79
C TYR A 75 17.83 20.83 5.85
N LEU A 76 17.76 22.14 5.59
CA LEU A 76 18.05 23.17 6.60
C LEU A 76 17.10 23.08 7.80
N THR A 77 15.84 22.73 7.55
CA THR A 77 14.86 22.49 8.63
C THR A 77 15.20 21.26 9.46
N LEU A 78 15.93 20.28 8.92
CA LEU A 78 16.42 19.14 9.70
C LEU A 78 17.63 19.53 10.55
N GLU A 79 18.59 20.25 9.96
CA GLU A 79 19.80 20.75 10.66
C GLU A 79 19.45 21.62 11.88
N THR A 80 18.42 22.45 11.73
CA THR A 80 17.95 23.36 12.78
C THR A 80 16.89 22.74 13.70
N TYR A 81 16.66 21.42 13.62
CA TYR A 81 15.70 20.67 14.43
C TYR A 81 14.26 21.22 14.36
N SER A 82 13.88 21.73 13.18
CA SER A 82 12.54 22.22 12.88
C SER A 82 11.88 21.49 11.68
N PRO A 83 11.90 20.14 11.61
CA PRO A 83 11.18 19.43 10.57
C PRO A 83 9.67 19.65 10.67
N ASN A 84 8.98 19.40 9.57
CA ASN A 84 7.52 19.41 9.52
C ASN A 84 6.99 18.05 9.07
N ARG A 85 5.67 17.82 9.26
CA ARG A 85 5.03 16.55 8.90
C ARG A 85 5.22 16.16 7.44
N GLY A 86 5.24 17.15 6.54
CA GLY A 86 5.43 16.93 5.10
C GLY A 86 6.76 16.28 4.75
N ASN A 87 7.80 16.40 5.58
CA ASN A 87 9.07 15.71 5.36
C ASN A 87 8.91 14.17 5.36
N TYR A 88 7.92 13.64 6.09
CA TYR A 88 7.79 12.20 6.34
C TYR A 88 6.65 11.54 5.56
N ASN A 89 5.75 12.34 4.96
CA ASN A 89 4.55 11.83 4.27
C ASN A 89 4.86 10.84 3.16
N ASP A 90 5.83 11.16 2.29
CA ASP A 90 6.14 10.33 1.12
C ASP A 90 6.65 8.95 1.55
N MET A 91 7.63 8.91 2.46
CA MET A 91 8.18 7.64 2.94
C MET A 91 7.15 6.85 3.75
N TRP A 92 6.34 7.51 4.57
CA TRP A 92 5.24 6.84 5.27
C TRP A 92 4.26 6.19 4.29
N GLY A 93 3.78 6.95 3.30
CA GLY A 93 2.83 6.49 2.30
C GLY A 93 3.39 5.37 1.44
N ASP A 94 4.60 5.55 0.89
CA ASP A 94 5.25 4.56 0.04
C ASP A 94 5.48 3.24 0.78
N THR A 95 5.89 3.30 2.05
CA THR A 95 6.14 2.08 2.84
C THR A 95 4.85 1.31 3.09
N TYR A 96 3.76 1.99 3.46
CA TYR A 96 2.48 1.32 3.67
C TYR A 96 1.86 0.81 2.37
N LEU A 97 1.80 1.66 1.33
CA LEU A 97 1.06 1.36 0.11
C LEU A 97 1.84 0.48 -0.87
N GLN A 98 3.12 0.78 -1.08
CA GLN A 98 3.93 0.08 -2.08
C GLN A 98 4.70 -1.10 -1.48
N GLY A 99 4.99 -1.07 -0.18
CA GLY A 99 5.69 -2.13 0.53
C GLY A 99 4.75 -3.07 1.28
N ILE A 100 4.26 -2.63 2.44
CA ILE A 100 3.51 -3.44 3.40
C ILE A 100 2.23 -4.02 2.78
N ASN A 101 1.47 -3.21 2.04
CA ASN A 101 0.26 -3.66 1.36
C ASN A 101 0.55 -4.65 0.23
N THR A 102 1.55 -4.39 -0.62
CA THR A 102 1.97 -5.33 -1.67
C THR A 102 2.41 -6.67 -1.09
N ALA A 103 3.15 -6.65 0.02
CA ALA A 103 3.51 -7.87 0.74
C ALA A 103 2.26 -8.62 1.25
N ALA A 104 1.27 -7.91 1.78
CA ALA A 104 0.02 -8.51 2.24
C ALA A 104 -0.74 -9.20 1.09
N LEU A 105 -0.78 -8.59 -0.09
CA LEU A 105 -1.39 -9.19 -1.28
C LEU A 105 -0.72 -10.52 -1.64
N ILE A 106 0.61 -10.60 -1.56
CA ILE A 106 1.37 -11.83 -1.79
C ILE A 106 1.07 -12.89 -0.73
N ILE A 107 1.13 -12.50 0.55
CA ILE A 107 0.95 -13.40 1.71
C ILE A 107 -0.43 -14.06 1.71
N ASN A 108 -1.45 -13.28 1.34
CA ASN A 108 -2.85 -13.68 1.33
C ASN A 108 -3.29 -14.33 0.00
N ASN A 109 -2.44 -14.33 -1.03
CA ASN A 109 -2.77 -14.96 -2.30
C ASN A 109 -2.63 -16.50 -2.18
N PRO A 110 -3.69 -17.28 -2.50
CA PRO A 110 -3.67 -18.73 -2.40
C PRO A 110 -2.69 -19.41 -3.37
N ASP A 111 -2.34 -18.75 -4.47
CA ASP A 111 -1.41 -19.25 -5.48
C ASP A 111 0.06 -18.90 -5.16
N SER A 112 0.33 -18.21 -4.05
CA SER A 112 1.69 -17.86 -3.67
C SER A 112 2.46 -19.10 -3.20
N GLY A 113 3.57 -19.39 -3.89
CA GLY A 113 4.49 -20.45 -3.46
C GLY A 113 5.14 -20.12 -2.11
N ALA A 114 5.46 -21.16 -1.33
CA ALA A 114 6.01 -21.04 0.02
C ALA A 114 7.22 -20.09 0.10
N LEU A 115 8.14 -20.17 -0.87
CA LEU A 115 9.32 -19.30 -0.93
C LEU A 115 8.94 -17.81 -1.04
N VAL A 116 8.08 -17.46 -1.99
CA VAL A 116 7.71 -16.06 -2.25
C VAL A 116 6.86 -15.50 -1.12
N LYS A 117 5.97 -16.31 -0.55
CA LYS A 117 5.24 -15.99 0.67
C LYS A 117 6.18 -15.72 1.85
N GLY A 118 7.18 -16.58 2.07
CA GLY A 118 8.16 -16.42 3.13
C GLY A 118 8.98 -15.13 2.99
N ILE A 119 9.44 -14.82 1.76
CA ILE A 119 10.12 -13.55 1.46
C ILE A 119 9.21 -12.36 1.77
N ALA A 120 7.95 -12.38 1.32
CA ALA A 120 7.00 -11.30 1.59
C ALA A 120 6.76 -11.08 3.09
N GLN A 121 6.65 -12.15 3.88
CA GLN A 121 6.51 -12.05 5.34
C GLN A 121 7.73 -11.42 6.01
N ILE A 122 8.94 -11.80 5.59
CA ILE A 122 10.18 -11.20 6.10
C ILE A 122 10.22 -9.70 5.78
N LEU A 123 9.92 -9.33 4.52
CA LEU A 123 9.96 -7.92 4.10
C LEU A 123 8.88 -7.09 4.80
N GLN A 124 7.66 -7.62 4.94
CA GLN A 124 6.58 -6.95 5.65
C GLN A 124 6.92 -6.73 7.13
N GLY A 125 7.42 -7.77 7.80
CA GLY A 125 7.84 -7.68 9.19
C GLY A 125 8.99 -6.68 9.39
N ALA A 126 9.97 -6.67 8.49
CA ALA A 126 11.07 -5.71 8.53
C ALA A 126 10.57 -4.25 8.38
N MET A 127 9.68 -3.99 7.43
CA MET A 127 9.10 -2.65 7.25
C MET A 127 8.29 -2.22 8.48
N PHE A 128 7.49 -3.09 9.10
CA PHE A 128 6.79 -2.74 10.34
C PHE A 128 7.74 -2.41 11.49
N CYS A 129 8.82 -3.18 11.66
CA CYS A 129 9.85 -2.88 12.66
C CYS A 129 10.51 -1.53 12.42
N GLU A 130 10.90 -1.21 11.18
CA GLU A 130 11.51 0.07 10.82
C GLU A 130 10.53 1.24 11.00
N MET A 131 9.27 1.08 10.59
CA MET A 131 8.23 2.08 10.81
C MET A 131 8.03 2.38 12.30
N ALA A 132 7.96 1.33 13.14
CA ALA A 132 7.86 1.51 14.58
C ALA A 132 9.12 2.18 15.16
N ALA A 133 10.32 1.81 14.68
CA ALA A 133 11.57 2.41 15.13
C ALA A 133 11.66 3.91 14.82
N LEU A 134 11.17 4.34 13.66
CA LEU A 134 11.23 5.74 13.22
C LEU A 134 10.09 6.61 13.77
N TYR A 135 8.89 6.06 13.89
CA TYR A 135 7.66 6.84 14.15
C TYR A 135 6.99 6.55 15.51
N GLY A 136 7.41 5.48 16.21
CA GLY A 136 6.80 5.07 17.47
C GLY A 136 5.59 4.17 17.23
N ASP A 137 4.44 4.56 17.77
CA ASP A 137 3.19 3.84 17.56
C ASP A 137 2.74 4.03 16.10
N VAL A 138 2.33 2.95 15.44
CA VAL A 138 1.93 2.96 14.02
C VAL A 138 0.83 1.94 13.75
N PRO A 139 0.01 2.07 12.70
CA PRO A 139 -0.95 1.05 12.32
C PRO A 139 -0.28 -0.30 12.03
N PHE A 140 -0.70 -1.36 12.72
CA PHE A 140 -0.17 -2.71 12.53
C PHE A 140 -1.28 -3.77 12.47
N SER A 141 -2.02 -4.01 13.55
CA SER A 141 -3.00 -5.09 13.65
C SER A 141 -4.23 -4.87 12.76
N GLN A 142 -4.52 -3.61 12.44
CA GLN A 142 -5.62 -3.19 11.56
C GLN A 142 -5.11 -2.62 10.22
N ALA A 143 -3.79 -2.60 10.01
CA ALA A 143 -3.23 -2.06 8.78
C ALA A 143 -3.66 -2.89 7.58
N VAL A 144 -3.66 -2.27 6.39
CA VAL A 144 -3.90 -2.90 5.08
C VAL A 144 -5.24 -3.66 4.96
N GLN A 145 -6.25 -3.26 5.74
CA GLN A 145 -7.60 -3.80 5.71
C GLN A 145 -8.64 -2.67 5.62
N PRO A 146 -8.62 -1.87 4.53
CA PRO A 146 -9.41 -0.64 4.44
C PRO A 146 -10.92 -0.88 4.47
N ASP A 147 -11.39 -2.05 4.03
CA ASP A 147 -12.81 -2.42 4.03
C ASP A 147 -13.37 -2.69 5.43
N GLU A 148 -12.50 -3.11 6.37
CA GLU A 148 -12.87 -3.38 7.77
C GLU A 148 -12.50 -2.21 8.68
N PHE A 149 -11.35 -1.58 8.41
CA PHE A 149 -10.76 -0.52 9.22
C PHE A 149 -10.40 0.69 8.35
N GLU A 150 -11.39 1.54 8.04
CA GLU A 150 -11.19 2.81 7.31
C GLU A 150 -10.16 3.72 8.03
N LYS A 151 -10.13 3.65 9.37
CA LYS A 151 -9.25 4.43 10.24
C LYS A 151 -8.53 3.48 11.19
N PRO A 152 -7.47 2.80 10.74
CA PRO A 152 -6.79 1.81 11.56
C PRO A 152 -6.17 2.48 12.79
N VAL A 153 -6.27 1.81 13.93
CA VAL A 153 -5.63 2.29 15.17
C VAL A 153 -4.11 2.25 15.05
N TYR A 154 -3.45 3.06 15.87
CA TYR A 154 -2.00 3.05 16.02
C TYR A 154 -1.68 2.12 17.17
N ASP A 155 -0.99 1.02 16.88
CA ASP A 155 -0.58 0.06 17.89
C ASP A 155 0.72 0.52 18.55
N ALA A 156 0.87 0.16 19.83
CA ALA A 156 2.05 0.52 20.61
C ALA A 156 3.34 0.02 19.93
N GLN A 157 4.38 0.86 19.88
CA GLN A 157 5.67 0.57 19.24
C GLN A 157 6.22 -0.83 19.56
N GLY A 158 6.19 -1.24 20.84
CA GLY A 158 6.67 -2.55 21.27
C GLY A 158 5.84 -3.72 20.74
N SER A 159 4.52 -3.55 20.62
CA SER A 159 3.62 -4.54 20.00
C SER A 159 3.90 -4.67 18.51
N VAL A 160 4.12 -3.54 17.81
CA VAL A 160 4.46 -3.54 16.39
C VAL A 160 5.79 -4.23 16.14
N MET A 161 6.84 -3.91 16.92
CA MET A 161 8.14 -4.60 16.78
C MET A 161 8.03 -6.11 17.04
N THR A 162 7.30 -6.50 18.09
CA THR A 162 7.12 -7.93 18.41
C THR A 162 6.37 -8.65 17.29
N GLY A 163 5.31 -8.03 16.76
CA GLY A 163 4.54 -8.56 15.64
C GLY A 163 5.33 -8.64 14.34
N GLY A 164 6.11 -7.61 14.02
CA GLY A 164 7.02 -7.60 12.87
C GLY A 164 8.09 -8.68 12.94
N MET A 165 8.71 -8.88 14.11
CA MET A 165 9.65 -9.99 14.33
C MET A 165 8.98 -11.37 14.21
N ALA A 166 7.72 -11.50 14.65
CA ALA A 166 6.96 -12.74 14.49
C ALA A 166 6.64 -13.05 13.00
N LEU A 167 6.35 -12.02 12.20
CA LEU A 167 6.21 -12.16 10.74
C LEU A 167 7.51 -12.63 10.11
N ILE A 168 8.65 -12.04 10.48
CA ILE A 168 9.97 -12.48 10.01
C ILE A 168 10.23 -13.95 10.37
N ALA A 169 9.97 -14.34 11.62
CA ALA A 169 10.16 -15.72 12.07
C ALA A 169 9.25 -16.71 11.32
N THR A 170 8.00 -16.32 11.05
CA THR A 170 7.07 -17.11 10.22
C THR A 170 7.61 -17.25 8.79
N GLY A 171 8.10 -16.15 8.21
CA GLY A 171 8.66 -16.14 6.87
C GLY A 171 9.86 -17.07 6.69
N ILE A 172 10.76 -17.12 7.67
CA ILE A 172 11.90 -18.05 7.72
C ILE A 172 11.45 -19.52 7.74
N GLY A 173 10.25 -19.81 8.27
CA GLY A 173 9.73 -21.16 8.41
C GLY A 173 8.92 -21.69 7.22
N ASN A 174 8.71 -20.91 6.15
CA ASN A 174 8.09 -21.42 4.92
C ASN A 174 9.09 -22.18 4.05
#